data_AF-A0AAD8Q013-F1
#
_entry.id   AF-A0AAD8Q013-F1
#
_cell.length_a   1.000
_cell.length_b   1.000
_cell.length_c   1.000
_cell.angle_alpha   90.00
_cell.angle_beta   90.00
_cell.angle_gamma   90.00
#
_symmetry.space_group_name_H-M   'P 1'
#
loop_
_entity.id
_entity.type
_entity.pdbx_description
1 polymer ?
#
loop_
_entity_poly.entity_id
_entity_poly.type
_entity_poly.pdbx_seq_one_letter_code
_entity_poly.pdbx_strand_id
1 'polypeptide(L)'
;MAVLLMPLVFVAVLLLAKWYSKPSKTSPYHSKGFPSFLGNAPGYAASPISLIREAGVRCESAFSVQLQTIYNCLLRTMKLKVVHIDVSENAPSFCHGMGASLNKIVDLEYMKNIRVMFESLPRYMGRAEVQEHIARCTTDETHSCALEWTTRSDVELFAGVSELTHNVLVKSSMGDDFCESGDELLGLVRSMERDAGDFWCSALPDWAPYPPARRLRRARERVREIFWERLGQRHVDAKNGELGSDLPDYITYMLHDRGTAPLRHCFASHHTVLMLASDTSTAAVISWVVVCLLRHPDVMAAVKRDARGGAGDSALLQACIKETTRYYNAMKRFRAAAAASLKYEDAESYPNFDTWMPGRWLNAENKLVDLGDRGKEPQCAVLDGGGRRCPGEEMAAIVVTQTLTTFLRCYDIGWVTPDQPRTVRFDDLDFDRLGSPWLRSGLRVKISRRVWPELMGGC
;
A
#
# COMPACT_ATOMS: atom_id res chain seq x y z
N MET A 1 -44.79 14.34 18.75
CA MET A 1 -44.51 12.97 19.22
C MET A 1 -43.31 12.29 18.53
N ALA A 2 -42.98 12.59 17.25
CA ALA A 2 -41.84 11.96 16.55
C ALA A 2 -40.43 12.50 16.94
N VAL A 3 -40.34 13.71 17.50
CA VAL A 3 -39.04 14.36 17.82
C VAL A 3 -38.37 13.78 19.08
N LEU A 4 -39.14 13.16 19.98
CA LEU A 4 -38.64 12.51 21.20
C LEU A 4 -38.29 11.03 21.00
N LEU A 5 -38.66 10.41 19.88
CA LEU A 5 -38.39 9.00 19.61
C LEU A 5 -36.93 8.75 19.20
N MET A 6 -36.34 9.65 18.42
CA MET A 6 -34.93 9.55 17.99
C MET A 6 -33.93 9.52 19.17
N PRO A 7 -33.99 10.43 20.17
CA PRO A 7 -33.07 10.37 21.31
C PRO A 7 -33.32 9.12 22.18
N LEU A 8 -34.56 8.65 22.30
CA LEU A 8 -34.91 7.44 23.06
C LEU A 8 -34.38 6.17 22.39
N VAL A 9 -34.49 6.07 21.07
CA VAL A 9 -33.90 4.99 20.28
C VAL A 9 -32.38 5.04 20.34
N PHE A 10 -31.78 6.23 20.28
CA PHE A 10 -30.33 6.40 20.41
C PHE A 10 -29.82 5.97 21.79
N VAL A 11 -30.52 6.35 22.87
CA VAL A 11 -30.22 5.90 24.24
C VAL A 11 -30.41 4.39 24.38
N ALA A 12 -31.48 3.81 23.80
CA ALA A 12 -31.71 2.37 23.82
C ALA A 12 -30.61 1.59 23.08
N VAL A 13 -30.15 2.07 21.92
CA VAL A 13 -29.03 1.49 21.16
C VAL A 13 -27.73 1.57 21.95
N LEU A 14 -27.46 2.69 22.63
CA LEU A 14 -26.28 2.85 23.50
C LEU A 14 -26.32 1.90 24.70
N LEU A 15 -27.50 1.69 25.30
CA LEU A 15 -27.69 0.77 26.43
C LEU A 15 -27.58 -0.70 26.00
N LEU A 16 -28.10 -1.06 24.82
CA LEU A 16 -27.94 -2.39 24.22
C LEU A 16 -26.48 -2.67 23.85
N ALA A 17 -25.78 -1.71 23.25
CA ALA A 17 -24.35 -1.81 22.96
C ALA A 17 -23.52 -1.98 24.25
N LYS A 18 -23.90 -1.29 25.33
CA LYS A 18 -23.28 -1.44 26.66
C LYS A 18 -23.51 -2.84 27.25
N TRP A 19 -24.68 -3.43 27.03
CA TRP A 19 -25.01 -4.77 27.54
C TRP A 19 -24.29 -5.88 26.76
N TYR A 20 -24.17 -5.72 25.44
CA TYR A 20 -23.41 -6.62 24.57
C TYR A 20 -21.89 -6.52 24.79
N SER A 21 -21.38 -5.36 25.22
CA SER A 21 -19.95 -5.10 25.41
C SER A 21 -19.39 -5.51 26.78
N LYS A 22 -20.10 -6.33 27.57
CA LYS A 22 -19.54 -6.86 28.83
C LYS A 22 -18.26 -7.65 28.53
N PRO A 23 -17.07 -7.20 28.96
CA PRO A 23 -15.83 -7.89 28.66
C PRO A 23 -15.79 -9.24 29.38
N SER A 24 -15.46 -10.32 28.65
CA SER A 24 -14.88 -11.50 29.30
C SER A 24 -13.53 -11.11 29.90
N LYS A 25 -13.22 -11.65 31.09
CA LYS A 25 -12.04 -11.28 31.90
C LYS A 25 -10.73 -11.63 31.18
N THR A 26 -10.19 -10.74 30.34
CA THR A 26 -8.85 -10.91 29.74
C THR A 26 -8.18 -9.57 29.36
N SER A 27 -8.03 -8.60 30.28
CA SER A 27 -7.01 -7.55 30.08
C SER A 27 -6.67 -6.75 31.35
N PRO A 28 -5.39 -6.41 31.59
CA PRO A 28 -4.95 -5.57 32.71
C PRO A 28 -5.02 -4.05 32.44
N TYR A 29 -5.39 -3.59 31.22
CA TYR A 29 -5.45 -2.15 30.91
C TYR A 29 -6.89 -1.62 30.89
N HIS A 30 -7.22 -0.72 31.83
CA HIS A 30 -8.50 0.00 31.87
C HIS A 30 -8.33 1.45 31.39
N SER A 31 -8.97 1.81 30.27
CA SER A 31 -8.95 3.18 29.73
C SER A 31 -9.67 4.17 30.66
N LYS A 32 -9.06 5.34 30.90
CA LYS A 32 -9.71 6.49 31.56
C LYS A 32 -10.40 7.36 30.50
N GLY A 33 -11.64 7.05 30.15
CA GLY A 33 -12.44 7.87 29.24
C GLY A 33 -13.90 7.42 29.22
N PHE A 34 -14.82 8.33 29.48
CA PHE A 34 -16.27 8.11 29.40
C PHE A 34 -16.79 8.70 28.09
N PRO A 35 -17.55 7.97 27.26
CA PRO A 35 -17.99 6.58 27.41
C PRO A 35 -16.94 5.56 26.93
N SER A 36 -16.96 4.35 27.51
CA SER A 36 -15.95 3.28 27.29
C SER A 36 -15.77 2.80 25.84
N PHE A 37 -16.75 3.04 24.95
CA PHE A 37 -16.62 2.74 23.52
C PHE A 37 -15.84 3.82 22.73
N LEU A 38 -15.75 5.04 23.26
CA LEU A 38 -15.00 6.16 22.68
C LEU A 38 -13.69 6.44 23.43
N GLY A 39 -13.42 5.71 24.52
CA GLY A 39 -12.46 6.12 25.56
C GLY A 39 -11.09 6.55 25.03
N ASN A 40 -10.55 5.86 24.03
CA ASN A 40 -9.27 6.19 23.39
C ASN A 40 -9.39 6.58 21.91
N ALA A 41 -10.59 6.59 21.34
CA ALA A 41 -10.77 6.77 19.89
C ALA A 41 -10.32 8.16 19.38
N PRO A 42 -10.63 9.28 20.06
CA PRO A 42 -10.11 10.59 19.67
C PRO A 42 -8.60 10.72 19.88
N GLY A 43 -8.07 10.14 20.97
CA GLY A 43 -6.63 10.14 21.26
C GLY A 43 -5.83 9.24 20.30
N TYR A 44 -6.43 8.16 19.82
CA TYR A 44 -5.87 7.30 18.78
C TYR A 44 -5.92 7.95 17.40
N ALA A 45 -6.99 8.70 17.08
CA ALA A 45 -7.06 9.45 15.83
C ALA A 45 -6.08 10.64 15.81
N ALA A 46 -5.92 11.35 16.94
CA ALA A 46 -5.07 12.54 17.01
C ALA A 46 -3.58 12.23 17.24
N SER A 47 -3.28 11.22 18.05
CA SER A 47 -1.91 10.87 18.43
C SER A 47 -1.83 9.39 18.84
N PRO A 48 -2.00 8.44 17.90
CA PRO A 48 -2.04 7.00 18.21
C PRO A 48 -0.78 6.52 18.92
N ILE A 49 0.35 7.16 18.63
CA ILE A 49 1.68 6.78 19.09
C ILE A 49 1.91 7.16 20.57
N SER A 50 1.44 8.33 21.02
CA SER A 50 1.60 8.75 22.43
C SER A 50 0.81 7.82 23.35
N LEU A 51 -0.41 7.45 22.93
CA LEU A 51 -1.31 6.55 23.65
C LEU A 51 -0.77 5.11 23.71
N ILE A 52 -0.20 4.62 22.60
CA ILE A 52 0.47 3.31 22.55
C ILE A 52 1.76 3.30 23.38
N ARG A 53 2.56 4.38 23.34
CA ARG A 53 3.80 4.51 24.14
C ARG A 53 3.49 4.53 25.63
N GLU A 54 2.46 5.25 26.05
CA GLU A 54 2.01 5.31 27.45
C GLU A 54 1.46 3.96 27.93
N ALA A 55 0.72 3.23 27.09
CA ALA A 55 0.25 1.88 27.38
C ALA A 55 1.41 0.85 27.45
N GLY A 56 2.40 0.97 26.56
CA GLY A 56 3.56 0.08 26.49
C GLY A 56 4.52 0.20 27.67
N VAL A 57 4.60 1.36 28.33
CA VAL A 57 5.34 1.56 29.58
C VAL A 57 4.65 0.88 30.77
N ARG A 58 3.35 0.62 30.70
CA ARG A 58 2.54 0.08 31.81
C ARG A 58 2.28 -1.44 31.74
N CYS A 59 2.51 -2.11 30.61
CA CYS A 59 2.17 -3.53 30.43
C CYS A 59 3.30 -4.31 29.70
N GLU A 60 3.83 -5.36 30.34
CA GLU A 60 5.07 -6.05 29.92
C GLU A 60 4.93 -7.04 28.75
N SER A 61 3.81 -7.78 28.61
CA SER A 61 3.76 -8.96 27.73
C SER A 61 2.55 -9.06 26.78
N ALA A 62 1.44 -8.41 27.11
CA ALA A 62 0.32 -8.19 26.21
C ALA A 62 -0.53 -7.03 26.73
N PHE A 63 -1.13 -6.25 25.85
CA PHE A 63 -2.13 -5.27 26.24
C PHE A 63 -3.23 -5.22 25.21
N SER A 64 -4.46 -4.95 25.66
CA SER A 64 -5.56 -4.70 24.74
C SER A 64 -5.88 -3.21 24.69
N VAL A 65 -6.01 -2.69 23.48
CA VAL A 65 -6.57 -1.36 23.25
C VAL A 65 -7.97 -1.55 22.71
N GLN A 66 -8.95 -1.04 23.46
CA GLN A 66 -10.33 -0.99 22.99
C GLN A 66 -10.47 0.15 21.99
N LEU A 67 -10.72 -0.22 20.73
CA LEU A 67 -11.15 0.68 19.67
C LEU A 67 -12.61 0.31 19.38
N GLN A 68 -13.55 1.09 19.93
CA GLN A 68 -14.99 0.83 19.82
C GLN A 68 -15.42 -0.52 20.45
N THR A 69 -16.07 -1.41 19.69
CA THR A 69 -16.46 -2.76 20.11
C THR A 69 -15.37 -3.80 19.86
N ILE A 70 -14.27 -3.42 19.19
CA ILE A 70 -13.18 -4.31 18.81
C ILE A 70 -12.07 -4.23 19.87
N TYR A 71 -11.80 -5.36 20.51
CA TYR A 71 -10.64 -5.52 21.37
C TYR A 71 -9.43 -5.88 20.52
N ASN A 72 -8.54 -4.91 20.30
CA ASN A 72 -7.27 -5.19 19.66
C ASN A 72 -6.33 -5.76 20.72
N CYS A 73 -6.19 -7.08 20.77
CA CYS A 73 -5.25 -7.75 21.66
C CYS A 73 -3.87 -7.73 21.01
N LEU A 74 -2.91 -7.14 21.72
CA LEU A 74 -1.58 -6.94 21.18
C LEU A 74 -0.56 -7.83 21.88
N LEU A 75 0.13 -8.66 21.11
CA LEU A 75 0.98 -9.74 21.60
C LEU A 75 2.46 -9.35 21.47
N ARG A 76 3.20 -9.35 22.59
CA ARG A 76 4.60 -8.88 22.64
C ARG A 76 5.67 -9.99 22.54
N THR A 77 5.34 -11.28 22.54
CA THR A 77 6.33 -12.38 22.64
C THR A 77 6.27 -13.42 21.50
N MET A 78 7.45 -13.93 21.10
CA MET A 78 7.69 -14.97 20.07
C MET A 78 6.71 -16.16 20.11
N LYS A 79 6.46 -16.74 21.29
CA LYS A 79 5.58 -17.93 21.43
C LYS A 79 4.12 -17.66 21.01
N LEU A 80 3.67 -16.41 21.03
CA LEU A 80 2.30 -16.02 20.68
C LEU A 80 2.16 -15.51 19.23
N LYS A 81 3.26 -15.07 18.59
CA LYS A 81 3.29 -14.72 17.16
C LYS A 81 3.23 -15.95 16.25
N VAL A 82 3.91 -17.04 16.62
CA VAL A 82 3.84 -18.32 15.88
C VAL A 82 2.40 -18.83 15.81
N VAL A 83 1.66 -18.70 16.92
CA VAL A 83 0.24 -19.08 16.97
C VAL A 83 -0.62 -18.20 16.05
N HIS A 84 -0.32 -16.91 15.87
CA HIS A 84 -1.08 -16.03 14.98
C HIS A 84 -0.84 -16.31 13.49
N ILE A 85 0.37 -16.74 13.11
CA ILE A 85 0.75 -17.06 11.73
C ILE A 85 0.19 -18.44 11.30
N ASP A 86 0.16 -19.40 12.23
CA ASP A 86 -0.34 -20.78 12.01
C ASP A 86 -1.86 -20.95 12.19
N VAL A 87 -2.63 -19.88 12.45
CA VAL A 87 -4.10 -20.01 12.45
C VAL A 87 -4.59 -20.25 11.03
N SER A 88 -5.26 -21.38 10.79
CA SER A 88 -6.01 -21.59 9.55
C SER A 88 -7.16 -20.60 9.46
N GLU A 89 -7.09 -19.65 8.52
CA GLU A 89 -8.22 -18.77 8.23
C GLU A 89 -9.03 -19.34 7.05
N ASN A 90 -10.35 -19.34 7.20
CA ASN A 90 -11.29 -19.65 6.12
C ASN A 90 -11.43 -18.48 5.11
N ALA A 91 -10.57 -17.44 5.17
CA ALA A 91 -10.59 -16.25 4.31
C ALA A 91 -9.16 -15.69 4.09
N PRO A 92 -8.88 -15.01 2.96
CA PRO A 92 -7.54 -14.46 2.65
C PRO A 92 -7.16 -13.25 3.55
N SER A 93 -5.90 -13.23 4.01
CA SER A 93 -5.35 -12.30 5.01
C SER A 93 -5.49 -10.81 4.67
N PHE A 94 -5.30 -10.45 3.39
CA PHE A 94 -5.47 -9.09 2.86
C PHE A 94 -6.89 -8.53 3.13
N CYS A 95 -7.89 -9.41 3.11
CA CYS A 95 -9.30 -9.05 3.31
C CYS A 95 -9.66 -8.97 4.80
N HIS A 96 -8.97 -9.68 5.69
CA HIS A 96 -9.24 -9.61 7.13
C HIS A 96 -8.69 -8.32 7.76
N GLY A 97 -7.44 -7.95 7.41
CA GLY A 97 -6.79 -6.74 7.91
C GLY A 97 -7.45 -5.43 7.45
N MET A 98 -8.15 -5.45 6.32
CA MET A 98 -8.90 -4.30 5.78
C MET A 98 -10.41 -4.52 5.78
N GLY A 99 -10.94 -5.61 6.34
CA GLY A 99 -12.29 -6.10 6.07
C GLY A 99 -13.40 -5.11 6.40
N ALA A 100 -13.28 -4.35 7.49
CA ALA A 100 -14.26 -3.34 7.86
C ALA A 100 -14.29 -2.14 6.87
N SER A 101 -13.14 -1.77 6.30
CA SER A 101 -13.02 -0.67 5.33
C SER A 101 -13.31 -1.13 3.91
N LEU A 102 -12.81 -2.31 3.50
CA LEU A 102 -13.05 -2.89 2.18
C LEU A 102 -14.53 -3.15 1.93
N ASN A 103 -15.28 -3.68 2.90
CA ASN A 103 -16.73 -3.88 2.75
C ASN A 103 -17.48 -2.58 2.36
N LYS A 104 -16.94 -1.42 2.74
CA LYS A 104 -17.50 -0.10 2.41
C LYS A 104 -16.97 0.46 1.09
N ILE A 105 -15.88 -0.07 0.55
CA ILE A 105 -15.29 0.33 -0.73
C ILE A 105 -15.83 -0.52 -1.88
N VAL A 106 -15.99 -1.83 -1.69
CA VAL A 106 -16.38 -2.79 -2.73
C VAL A 106 -17.74 -3.46 -2.49
N ASP A 107 -18.29 -4.06 -3.55
CA ASP A 107 -19.59 -4.73 -3.50
C ASP A 107 -19.55 -6.08 -2.76
N LEU A 108 -20.68 -6.42 -2.13
CA LEU A 108 -20.83 -7.68 -1.38
C LEU A 108 -20.63 -8.92 -2.26
N GLU A 109 -21.03 -8.84 -3.53
CA GLU A 109 -20.85 -9.94 -4.48
C GLU A 109 -19.37 -10.16 -4.83
N TYR A 110 -18.60 -9.07 -4.96
CA TYR A 110 -17.15 -9.16 -5.09
C TYR A 110 -16.53 -9.80 -3.84
N MET A 111 -16.94 -9.41 -2.64
CA MET A 111 -16.44 -10.02 -1.39
C MET A 111 -16.69 -11.54 -1.32
N LYS A 112 -17.81 -12.03 -1.86
CA LYS A 112 -18.08 -13.49 -1.95
C LYS A 112 -17.15 -14.22 -2.91
N ASN A 113 -16.68 -13.54 -3.95
CA ASN A 113 -15.86 -14.11 -5.02
C ASN A 113 -14.40 -13.63 -5.01
N ILE A 114 -13.99 -12.92 -3.96
CA ILE A 114 -12.71 -12.22 -3.87
C ILE A 114 -11.52 -13.16 -4.06
N ARG A 115 -11.63 -14.39 -3.56
CA ARG A 115 -10.61 -15.42 -3.69
C ARG A 115 -10.33 -15.77 -5.15
N VAL A 116 -11.37 -15.98 -5.96
CA VAL A 116 -11.23 -16.30 -7.39
C VAL A 116 -10.52 -15.16 -8.13
N MET A 117 -10.89 -13.91 -7.82
CA MET A 117 -10.29 -12.71 -8.43
C MET A 117 -8.84 -12.48 -8.01
N PHE A 118 -8.45 -12.84 -6.79
CA PHE A 118 -7.05 -12.71 -6.37
C PHE A 118 -6.18 -13.89 -6.80
N GLU A 119 -6.74 -15.10 -6.93
CA GLU A 119 -6.02 -16.27 -7.45
C GLU A 119 -5.76 -16.17 -8.96
N SER A 120 -6.47 -15.32 -9.70
CA SER A 120 -6.18 -15.05 -11.12
C SER A 120 -4.94 -14.17 -11.33
N LEU A 121 -4.60 -13.29 -10.38
CA LEU A 121 -3.50 -12.36 -10.55
C LEU A 121 -2.11 -13.06 -10.60
N PRO A 122 -1.74 -13.97 -9.69
CA PRO A 122 -0.50 -14.73 -9.81
C PRO A 122 -0.44 -15.60 -11.08
N ARG A 123 -1.59 -16.14 -11.53
CA ARG A 123 -1.67 -16.93 -12.78
C ARG A 123 -1.42 -16.08 -14.03
N TYR A 124 -1.89 -14.83 -14.01
CA TYR A 124 -1.58 -13.82 -15.03
C TYR A 124 -0.09 -13.44 -14.98
N MET A 125 0.43 -13.12 -13.79
CA MET A 125 1.82 -12.70 -13.58
C MET A 125 2.85 -13.78 -13.87
N GLY A 126 2.50 -15.06 -13.75
CA GLY A 126 3.41 -16.19 -14.06
C GLY A 126 3.79 -16.34 -15.54
N ARG A 127 3.31 -15.48 -16.44
CA ARG A 127 3.64 -15.47 -17.87
C ARG A 127 4.75 -14.45 -18.17
N ALA A 128 5.83 -14.89 -18.83
CA ALA A 128 6.96 -14.01 -19.13
C ALA A 128 6.57 -12.82 -20.03
N GLU A 129 5.68 -13.03 -20.99
CA GLU A 129 5.23 -11.98 -21.91
C GLU A 129 4.47 -10.87 -21.17
N VAL A 130 3.72 -11.24 -20.12
CA VAL A 130 2.99 -10.30 -19.25
C VAL A 130 3.97 -9.49 -18.40
N GLN A 131 4.97 -10.14 -17.83
CA GLN A 131 6.01 -9.45 -17.05
C GLN A 131 6.76 -8.43 -17.92
N GLU A 132 7.12 -8.82 -19.14
CA GLU A 132 7.76 -7.92 -20.11
C GLU A 132 6.83 -6.76 -20.51
N HIS A 133 5.54 -7.03 -20.74
CA HIS A 133 4.54 -6.01 -21.04
C HIS A 133 4.45 -4.97 -19.90
N ILE A 134 4.31 -5.41 -18.65
CA ILE A 134 4.25 -4.53 -17.49
C ILE A 134 5.54 -3.72 -17.33
N ALA A 135 6.71 -4.34 -17.53
CA ALA A 135 7.99 -3.63 -17.49
C ALA A 135 8.10 -2.56 -18.58
N ARG A 136 7.64 -2.84 -19.81
CA ARG A 136 7.58 -1.86 -20.90
C ARG A 136 6.65 -0.70 -20.58
N CYS A 137 5.39 -0.98 -20.18
CA CYS A 137 4.44 0.05 -19.76
C CYS A 137 4.98 0.91 -18.62
N THR A 138 5.64 0.29 -17.64
CA THR A 138 6.27 1.01 -16.52
C THR A 138 7.36 1.94 -17.01
N THR A 139 8.21 1.48 -17.92
CA THR A 139 9.30 2.29 -18.48
C THR A 139 8.75 3.49 -19.25
N ASP A 140 7.77 3.27 -20.12
CA ASP A 140 7.16 4.31 -20.96
C ASP A 140 6.47 5.37 -20.10
N GLU A 141 5.66 4.94 -19.12
CA GLU A 141 4.94 5.87 -18.25
C GLU A 141 5.89 6.62 -17.32
N THR A 142 6.93 5.96 -16.80
CA THR A 142 7.97 6.62 -16.01
C THR A 142 8.68 7.67 -16.86
N HIS A 143 8.97 7.38 -18.12
CA HIS A 143 9.55 8.36 -19.02
C HIS A 143 8.62 9.55 -19.26
N SER A 144 7.36 9.31 -19.64
CA SER A 144 6.38 10.37 -19.89
C SER A 144 6.20 11.28 -18.68
N CYS A 145 6.00 10.69 -17.50
CA CYS A 145 5.80 11.41 -16.25
C CYS A 145 7.07 12.21 -15.85
N ALA A 146 8.24 11.58 -15.93
CA ALA A 146 9.51 12.24 -15.60
C ALA A 146 9.82 13.40 -16.57
N LEU A 147 9.48 13.28 -17.85
CA LEU A 147 9.64 14.35 -18.83
C LEU A 147 8.76 15.55 -18.48
N GLU A 148 7.51 15.32 -18.14
CA GLU A 148 6.62 16.37 -17.66
C GLU A 148 7.20 17.05 -16.42
N TRP A 149 7.70 16.28 -15.45
CA TRP A 149 8.31 16.80 -14.23
C TRP A 149 9.53 17.68 -14.47
N THR A 150 10.29 17.45 -15.55
CA THR A 150 11.43 18.32 -15.92
C THR A 150 11.01 19.73 -16.35
N THR A 151 9.74 19.91 -16.73
CA THR A 151 9.19 21.23 -17.08
C THR A 151 8.70 22.01 -15.87
N ARG A 152 8.50 21.33 -14.73
CA ARG A 152 8.02 21.91 -13.48
C ARG A 152 9.20 22.41 -12.64
N SER A 153 8.96 23.45 -11.82
CA SER A 153 9.99 23.98 -10.91
C SER A 153 10.25 23.05 -9.72
N ASP A 154 9.19 22.42 -9.22
CA ASP A 154 9.22 21.38 -8.21
C ASP A 154 8.09 20.36 -8.43
N VAL A 155 8.24 19.18 -7.81
CA VAL A 155 7.23 18.12 -7.77
C VAL A 155 7.14 17.57 -6.35
N GLU A 156 5.93 17.38 -5.85
CA GLU A 156 5.70 16.64 -4.62
C GLU A 156 5.89 15.15 -4.87
N LEU A 157 6.98 14.57 -4.34
CA LEU A 157 7.46 13.24 -4.69
C LEU A 157 6.40 12.15 -4.50
N PHE A 158 5.77 12.09 -3.33
CA PHE A 158 4.81 11.02 -3.03
C PHE A 158 3.56 11.12 -3.90
N ALA A 159 2.99 12.33 -4.05
CA ALA A 159 1.82 12.55 -4.88
C ALA A 159 2.09 12.27 -6.37
N GLY A 160 3.24 12.71 -6.89
CA GLY A 160 3.64 12.46 -8.26
C GLY A 160 3.92 10.98 -8.52
N VAL A 161 4.66 10.30 -7.65
CA VAL A 161 4.92 8.86 -7.79
C VAL A 161 3.63 8.04 -7.69
N SER A 162 2.68 8.46 -6.85
CA SER A 162 1.35 7.86 -6.75
C SER A 162 0.59 7.94 -8.07
N GLU A 163 0.54 9.12 -8.69
CA GLU A 163 -0.03 9.32 -10.03
C GLU A 163 0.65 8.43 -11.08
N LEU A 164 1.98 8.39 -11.10
CA LEU A 164 2.76 7.49 -11.96
C LEU A 164 2.36 6.01 -11.76
N THR A 165 2.32 5.51 -10.52
CA THR A 165 1.97 4.11 -10.25
C THR A 165 0.54 3.76 -10.61
N HIS A 166 -0.37 4.72 -10.51
CA HIS A 166 -1.75 4.56 -10.96
C HIS A 166 -1.81 4.46 -12.48
N ASN A 167 -1.14 5.35 -13.21
CA ASN A 167 -1.12 5.33 -14.67
C ASN A 167 -0.49 4.03 -15.21
N VAL A 168 0.59 3.55 -14.58
CA VAL A 168 1.21 2.25 -14.90
C VAL A 168 0.20 1.11 -14.71
N LEU A 169 -0.55 1.10 -13.61
CA LEU A 169 -1.56 0.09 -13.35
C LEU A 169 -2.70 0.16 -14.37
N VAL A 170 -3.23 1.36 -14.67
CA VAL A 170 -4.28 1.55 -15.68
C VAL A 170 -3.80 1.04 -17.04
N LYS A 171 -2.64 1.49 -17.50
CA LYS A 171 -2.12 1.13 -18.82
C LYS A 171 -1.82 -0.38 -18.96
N SER A 172 -1.11 -0.95 -17.98
CA SER A 172 -0.65 -2.35 -18.04
C SER A 172 -1.71 -3.40 -17.67
N SER A 173 -2.67 -3.05 -16.81
CA SER A 173 -3.69 -4.00 -16.32
C SER A 173 -5.06 -3.76 -16.92
N MET A 174 -5.41 -2.52 -17.22
CA MET A 174 -6.72 -2.19 -17.83
C MET A 174 -6.63 -2.00 -19.34
N GLY A 175 -5.48 -1.56 -19.86
CA GLY A 175 -5.24 -1.32 -21.28
C GLY A 175 -5.38 0.15 -21.68
N ASP A 176 -4.93 0.47 -22.90
CA ASP A 176 -4.86 1.85 -23.41
C ASP A 176 -6.24 2.53 -23.54
N ASP A 177 -7.30 1.75 -23.79
CA ASP A 177 -8.70 2.21 -23.86
C ASP A 177 -9.24 2.71 -22.51
N PHE A 178 -8.60 2.37 -21.39
CA PHE A 178 -8.92 2.90 -20.07
C PHE A 178 -8.11 4.15 -19.70
N CYS A 179 -7.03 4.48 -20.42
CA CYS A 179 -6.14 5.60 -20.07
C CYS A 179 -6.87 6.96 -20.06
N GLU A 180 -7.85 7.17 -20.95
CA GLU A 180 -8.68 8.38 -20.96
C GLU A 180 -9.51 8.57 -19.67
N SER A 181 -9.86 7.48 -18.99
CA SER A 181 -10.56 7.50 -17.71
C SER A 181 -9.61 7.41 -16.52
N GLY A 182 -8.29 7.36 -16.75
CA GLY A 182 -7.26 7.18 -15.72
C GLY A 182 -7.32 8.24 -14.63
N ASP A 183 -7.33 9.52 -14.98
CA ASP A 183 -7.37 10.63 -14.03
C ASP A 183 -8.64 10.65 -13.19
N GLU A 184 -9.79 10.37 -13.83
CA GLU A 184 -11.08 10.28 -13.13
C GLU A 184 -11.06 9.12 -12.12
N LEU A 185 -10.56 7.95 -12.53
CA LEU A 185 -10.42 6.79 -11.65
C LEU A 185 -9.49 7.09 -10.47
N LEU A 186 -8.36 7.79 -10.68
CA LEU A 186 -7.45 8.19 -9.60
C LEU A 186 -8.15 9.11 -8.59
N GLY A 187 -8.86 10.11 -9.09
CA GLY A 187 -9.62 11.05 -8.27
C GLY A 187 -10.69 10.33 -7.44
N LEU A 188 -11.42 9.39 -8.05
CA LEU A 188 -12.42 8.58 -7.38
C LEU A 188 -11.79 7.71 -6.30
N VAL A 189 -10.73 6.97 -6.61
CA VAL A 189 -10.04 6.08 -5.66
C VAL A 189 -9.50 6.85 -4.46
N ARG A 190 -8.84 7.99 -4.66
CA ARG A 190 -8.35 8.85 -3.56
C ARG A 190 -9.51 9.39 -2.72
N SER A 191 -10.64 9.74 -3.35
CA SER A 191 -11.84 10.18 -2.62
C SER A 191 -12.44 9.06 -1.77
N MET A 192 -12.44 7.83 -2.28
CA MET A 192 -12.91 6.63 -1.59
C MET A 192 -12.00 6.29 -0.42
N GLU A 193 -10.68 6.35 -0.60
CA GLU A 193 -9.69 6.12 0.47
C GLU A 193 -9.92 7.10 1.63
N ARG A 194 -10.01 8.39 1.34
CA ARG A 194 -10.27 9.44 2.34
C ARG A 194 -11.61 9.22 3.07
N ASP A 195 -12.68 8.94 2.33
CA ASP A 195 -14.01 8.76 2.93
C ASP A 195 -14.14 7.43 3.69
N ALA A 196 -13.38 6.40 3.31
CA ALA A 196 -13.26 5.14 4.05
C ALA A 196 -12.40 5.27 5.32
N GLY A 197 -11.40 6.15 5.29
CA GLY A 197 -10.56 6.49 6.45
C GLY A 197 -11.24 7.41 7.47
N ASP A 198 -12.39 8.02 7.13
CA ASP A 198 -13.15 8.85 8.05
C ASP A 198 -13.58 8.05 9.30
N PHE A 199 -13.34 8.63 10.47
CA PHE A 199 -13.65 7.99 11.75
C PHE A 199 -15.11 7.50 11.84
N TRP A 200 -16.06 8.30 11.36
CA TRP A 200 -17.47 7.95 11.38
C TRP A 200 -17.83 6.87 10.39
N CYS A 201 -17.03 6.71 9.34
CA CYS A 201 -17.17 5.60 8.41
C CYS A 201 -16.96 4.27 9.12
N SER A 202 -15.97 4.17 10.00
CA SER A 202 -15.75 2.97 10.81
C SER A 202 -16.74 2.84 11.98
N ALA A 203 -17.17 3.95 12.59
CA ALA A 203 -18.02 3.95 13.78
C ALA A 203 -19.50 3.63 13.52
N LEU A 204 -20.02 3.96 12.33
CA LEU A 204 -21.44 3.86 12.02
C LEU A 204 -21.77 2.62 11.16
N PRO A 205 -22.95 2.01 11.37
CA PRO A 205 -23.46 0.95 10.48
C PRO A 205 -23.55 1.40 9.02
N ASP A 206 -23.43 0.45 8.09
CA ASP A 206 -23.38 0.74 6.64
C ASP A 206 -24.66 1.40 6.08
N TRP A 207 -25.80 1.20 6.74
CA TRP A 207 -27.08 1.81 6.36
C TRP A 207 -27.22 3.27 6.83
N ALA A 208 -26.35 3.74 7.73
CA ALA A 208 -26.44 5.08 8.29
C ALA A 208 -26.14 6.15 7.20
N PRO A 209 -27.06 7.09 6.94
CA PRO A 209 -26.94 8.00 5.80
C PRO A 209 -26.09 9.25 6.13
N TYR A 210 -24.83 9.08 6.53
CA TYR A 210 -23.91 10.20 6.80
C TYR A 210 -23.18 10.66 5.51
N PRO A 211 -22.71 11.92 5.42
CA PRO A 211 -22.22 12.49 4.16
C PRO A 211 -21.03 11.74 3.51
N PRO A 212 -19.96 11.33 4.23
CA PRO A 212 -18.91 10.48 3.66
C PRO A 212 -19.41 9.14 3.11
N ALA A 213 -20.32 8.42 3.79
CA ALA A 213 -20.91 7.20 3.21
C ALA A 213 -21.63 7.45 1.88
N ARG A 214 -22.35 8.57 1.77
CA ARG A 214 -23.03 8.92 0.51
C ARG A 214 -22.04 9.24 -0.61
N ARG A 215 -20.94 9.93 -0.29
CA ARG A 215 -19.87 10.21 -1.26
C ARG A 215 -19.14 8.93 -1.68
N LEU A 216 -18.78 8.07 -0.73
CA LEU A 216 -18.17 6.77 -0.97
C LEU A 216 -19.04 5.90 -1.88
N ARG A 217 -20.35 5.83 -1.63
CA ARG A 217 -21.29 5.09 -2.48
C ARG A 217 -21.35 5.66 -3.90
N ARG A 218 -21.46 6.99 -4.04
CA ARG A 218 -21.46 7.65 -5.37
C ARG A 218 -20.16 7.41 -6.14
N ALA A 219 -19.02 7.46 -5.45
CA ALA A 219 -17.74 7.18 -6.06
C ALA A 219 -17.66 5.74 -6.56
N ARG A 220 -18.12 4.77 -5.75
CA ARG A 220 -18.23 3.37 -6.16
C ARG A 220 -19.13 3.19 -7.39
N GLU A 221 -20.31 3.82 -7.38
CA GLU A 221 -21.25 3.78 -8.51
C GLU A 221 -20.61 4.34 -9.78
N ARG A 222 -19.88 5.45 -9.68
CA ARG A 222 -19.20 6.06 -10.83
C ARG A 222 -18.07 5.18 -11.37
N VAL A 223 -17.26 4.57 -10.50
CA VAL A 223 -16.25 3.58 -10.96
C VAL A 223 -16.93 2.44 -11.71
N ARG A 224 -18.04 1.92 -11.19
CA ARG A 224 -18.79 0.84 -11.85
C ARG A 224 -19.32 1.27 -13.22
N GLU A 225 -19.80 2.51 -13.36
CA GLU A 225 -20.24 3.08 -14.64
C GLU A 225 -19.09 3.17 -15.65
N ILE A 226 -17.93 3.70 -15.24
CA ILE A 226 -16.74 3.78 -16.11
C ILE A 226 -16.35 2.38 -16.61
N PHE A 227 -16.29 1.39 -15.73
CA PHE A 227 -15.98 0.01 -16.14
C PHE A 227 -17.03 -0.56 -17.09
N TRP A 228 -18.31 -0.27 -16.86
CA TRP A 228 -19.37 -0.73 -17.75
C TRP A 228 -19.26 -0.10 -19.14
N GLU A 229 -19.06 1.22 -19.21
CA GLU A 229 -18.86 2.00 -20.44
C GLU A 229 -17.65 1.49 -21.21
N ARG A 230 -16.47 1.41 -20.57
CA ARG A 230 -15.22 1.00 -21.21
C ARG A 230 -15.24 -0.46 -21.66
N LEU A 231 -15.74 -1.39 -20.84
CA LEU A 231 -15.90 -2.79 -21.27
C LEU A 231 -16.95 -2.95 -22.38
N GLY A 232 -17.96 -2.08 -22.42
CA GLY A 232 -18.94 -2.02 -23.50
C GLY A 232 -18.31 -1.57 -24.81
N GLN A 233 -17.56 -0.47 -24.77
CA GLN A 233 -16.83 0.07 -25.92
C GLN A 233 -15.80 -0.93 -26.44
N ARG A 234 -14.99 -1.51 -25.56
CA ARG A 234 -14.02 -2.57 -25.88
C ARG A 234 -14.66 -3.75 -26.63
N HIS A 235 -15.89 -4.15 -26.26
CA HIS A 235 -16.61 -5.21 -26.96
C HIS A 235 -17.03 -4.80 -28.38
N VAL A 236 -17.45 -3.55 -28.57
CA VAL A 236 -17.81 -3.00 -29.88
C VAL A 236 -16.57 -2.90 -30.78
N ASP A 237 -15.48 -2.33 -30.27
CA ASP A 237 -14.24 -2.12 -31.02
C ASP A 237 -13.61 -3.45 -31.47
N ALA A 238 -13.61 -4.45 -30.57
CA ALA A 238 -13.15 -5.80 -30.90
C ALA A 238 -14.00 -6.45 -32.00
N LYS A 239 -15.32 -6.22 -32.02
CA LYS A 239 -16.21 -6.73 -33.07
C LYS A 239 -16.01 -6.03 -34.40
N ASN A 240 -15.67 -4.74 -34.38
CA ASN A 240 -15.37 -3.95 -35.57
C ASN A 240 -13.94 -4.20 -36.11
N GLY A 241 -13.09 -4.90 -35.36
CA GLY A 241 -11.68 -5.12 -35.70
C GLY A 241 -10.79 -3.90 -35.45
N GLU A 242 -11.28 -2.90 -34.72
CA GLU A 242 -10.55 -1.68 -34.35
C GLU A 242 -9.61 -1.92 -33.16
N LEU A 243 -9.92 -2.93 -32.34
CA LEU A 243 -9.11 -3.35 -31.20
C LEU A 243 -8.76 -4.85 -31.31
N GLY A 244 -7.51 -5.19 -31.03
CA GLY A 244 -7.07 -6.58 -31.00
C GLY A 244 -7.83 -7.40 -29.95
N SER A 245 -8.19 -8.65 -30.28
CA SER A 245 -8.93 -9.52 -29.36
C SER A 245 -8.07 -10.10 -28.23
N ASP A 246 -6.75 -10.11 -28.39
CA ASP A 246 -5.79 -10.70 -27.46
C ASP A 246 -4.78 -9.64 -27.00
N LEU A 247 -5.28 -8.66 -26.23
CA LEU A 247 -4.43 -7.68 -25.57
C LEU A 247 -3.72 -8.31 -24.36
N PRO A 248 -2.47 -7.91 -24.08
CA PRO A 248 -1.69 -8.45 -22.97
C PRO A 248 -2.17 -7.98 -21.58
N ASP A 249 -3.20 -7.13 -21.50
CA ASP A 249 -3.69 -6.55 -20.25
C ASP A 249 -4.49 -7.55 -19.38
N TYR A 250 -4.56 -7.25 -18.08
CA TYR A 250 -5.20 -8.11 -17.10
C TYR A 250 -6.73 -8.20 -17.27
N ILE A 251 -7.41 -7.14 -17.72
CA ILE A 251 -8.84 -7.20 -18.05
C ILE A 251 -9.10 -8.24 -19.13
N THR A 252 -8.31 -8.21 -20.21
CA THR A 252 -8.42 -9.16 -21.32
C THR A 252 -8.14 -10.58 -20.84
N TYR A 253 -7.12 -10.78 -20.00
CA TYR A 253 -6.89 -12.07 -19.35
C TYR A 253 -8.12 -12.53 -18.55
N MET A 254 -8.72 -11.67 -17.73
CA MET A 254 -9.88 -12.03 -16.92
C MET A 254 -11.15 -12.28 -17.72
N LEU A 255 -11.31 -11.65 -18.88
CA LEU A 255 -12.41 -11.92 -19.82
C LEU A 255 -12.31 -13.32 -20.44
N HIS A 256 -11.10 -13.88 -20.54
CA HIS A 256 -10.85 -15.19 -21.13
C HIS A 256 -10.66 -16.32 -20.09
N ASP A 257 -10.29 -16.01 -18.85
CA ASP A 257 -10.16 -17.00 -17.78
C ASP A 257 -11.52 -17.55 -17.34
N ARG A 258 -11.61 -18.88 -17.24
CA ARG A 258 -12.88 -19.59 -16.92
C ARG A 258 -13.44 -19.23 -15.55
N GLY A 259 -12.58 -18.87 -14.58
CA GLY A 259 -12.98 -18.51 -13.23
C GLY A 259 -13.49 -17.08 -13.12
N THR A 260 -12.82 -16.14 -13.78
CA THR A 260 -13.13 -14.71 -13.68
C THR A 260 -14.13 -14.21 -14.72
N ALA A 261 -14.22 -14.82 -15.90
CA ALA A 261 -15.10 -14.35 -16.97
C ALA A 261 -16.60 -14.28 -16.56
N PRO A 262 -17.16 -15.25 -15.80
CA PRO A 262 -18.53 -15.15 -15.28
C PRO A 262 -18.72 -14.01 -14.27
N LEU A 263 -17.63 -13.51 -13.68
CA LEU A 263 -17.59 -12.47 -12.67
C LEU A 263 -17.28 -11.08 -13.25
N ARG A 264 -17.54 -10.85 -14.55
CA ARG A 264 -17.33 -9.55 -15.21
C ARG A 264 -17.90 -8.35 -14.44
N HIS A 265 -19.06 -8.51 -13.82
CA HIS A 265 -19.71 -7.46 -13.00
C HIS A 265 -18.88 -7.07 -11.77
N CYS A 266 -17.98 -7.94 -11.29
CA CYS A 266 -17.07 -7.68 -10.18
C CYS A 266 -15.78 -6.95 -10.58
N PHE A 267 -15.52 -6.73 -11.88
CA PHE A 267 -14.23 -6.19 -12.35
C PHE A 267 -13.97 -4.77 -11.83
N ALA A 268 -15.00 -3.92 -11.75
CA ALA A 268 -14.88 -2.58 -11.21
C ALA A 268 -14.40 -2.60 -9.74
N SER A 269 -15.04 -3.42 -8.91
CA SER A 269 -14.65 -3.62 -7.51
C SER A 269 -13.24 -4.20 -7.41
N HIS A 270 -12.90 -5.20 -8.24
CA HIS A 270 -11.56 -5.80 -8.21
C HIS A 270 -10.44 -4.80 -8.53
N HIS A 271 -10.59 -4.03 -9.61
CA HIS A 271 -9.58 -3.04 -9.99
C HIS A 271 -9.55 -1.85 -9.03
N THR A 272 -10.66 -1.50 -8.38
CA THR A 272 -10.64 -0.51 -7.29
C THR A 272 -9.69 -0.94 -6.17
N VAL A 273 -9.72 -2.22 -5.81
CA VAL A 273 -8.83 -2.78 -4.80
C VAL A 273 -7.38 -2.80 -5.27
N LEU A 274 -7.13 -3.15 -6.54
CA LEU A 274 -5.78 -3.10 -7.11
C LEU A 274 -5.22 -1.67 -7.15
N MET A 275 -6.04 -0.69 -7.54
CA MET A 275 -5.67 0.74 -7.53
C MET A 275 -5.33 1.21 -6.12
N LEU A 276 -6.18 0.93 -5.12
CA LEU A 276 -5.90 1.27 -3.72
C LEU A 276 -4.61 0.60 -3.21
N ALA A 277 -4.39 -0.67 -3.55
CA ALA A 277 -3.20 -1.40 -3.14
C ALA A 277 -1.92 -0.81 -3.75
N SER A 278 -1.96 -0.50 -5.06
CA SER A 278 -0.84 0.09 -5.78
C SER A 278 -0.50 1.49 -5.25
N ASP A 279 -1.52 2.34 -5.12
CA ASP A 279 -1.37 3.75 -4.72
C ASP A 279 -0.77 3.90 -3.32
N THR A 280 -1.18 3.02 -2.39
CA THR A 280 -0.76 3.15 -0.98
C THR A 280 0.55 2.46 -0.66
N SER A 281 0.92 1.39 -1.36
CA SER A 281 2.09 0.57 -1.03
C SER A 281 3.25 0.76 -2.00
N THR A 282 3.02 0.57 -3.30
CA THR A 282 4.04 0.69 -4.36
C THR A 282 4.60 2.11 -4.43
N ALA A 283 3.72 3.12 -4.45
CA ALA A 283 4.13 4.52 -4.51
C ALA A 283 4.99 4.93 -3.30
N ALA A 284 4.62 4.44 -2.12
CA ALA A 284 5.36 4.69 -0.90
C ALA A 284 6.77 4.07 -0.96
N VAL A 285 6.90 2.82 -1.43
CA VAL A 285 8.22 2.16 -1.55
C VAL A 285 9.12 2.92 -2.50
N ILE A 286 8.65 3.26 -3.72
CA ILE A 286 9.43 4.04 -4.70
C ILE A 286 9.87 5.36 -4.09
N SER A 287 8.94 6.10 -3.49
CA SER A 287 9.21 7.40 -2.88
C SER A 287 10.25 7.28 -1.76
N TRP A 288 10.11 6.32 -0.85
CA TRP A 288 11.06 6.12 0.24
C TRP A 288 12.45 5.69 -0.25
N VAL A 289 12.54 4.88 -1.31
CA VAL A 289 13.84 4.52 -1.89
C VAL A 289 14.52 5.78 -2.44
N VAL A 290 13.79 6.63 -3.18
CA VAL A 290 14.30 7.91 -3.67
C VAL A 290 14.78 8.78 -2.51
N VAL A 291 14.00 8.92 -1.44
CA VAL A 291 14.37 9.68 -0.23
C VAL A 291 15.65 9.13 0.40
N CYS A 292 15.77 7.81 0.56
CA CYS A 292 16.96 7.18 1.13
C CYS A 292 18.19 7.42 0.26
N LEU A 293 18.08 7.26 -1.05
CA LEU A 293 19.19 7.50 -1.97
C LEU A 293 19.62 8.98 -1.97
N LEU A 294 18.67 9.91 -1.91
CA LEU A 294 18.97 11.35 -1.79
C LEU A 294 19.68 11.70 -0.48
N ARG A 295 19.48 10.92 0.59
CA ARG A 295 20.20 11.06 1.86
C ARG A 295 21.58 10.39 1.89
N HIS A 296 21.84 9.47 0.97
CA HIS A 296 23.08 8.71 0.83
C HIS A 296 23.65 8.89 -0.59
N PRO A 297 24.20 10.07 -0.91
CA PRO A 297 24.63 10.42 -2.27
C PRO A 297 25.73 9.50 -2.82
N ASP A 298 26.54 8.91 -1.94
CA ASP A 298 27.54 7.88 -2.25
C ASP A 298 26.89 6.60 -2.80
N VAL A 299 25.84 6.11 -2.13
CA VAL A 299 25.05 4.94 -2.56
C VAL A 299 24.29 5.27 -3.84
N MET A 300 23.67 6.45 -3.92
CA MET A 300 22.99 6.94 -5.12
C MET A 300 23.93 6.95 -6.34
N ALA A 301 25.17 7.43 -6.18
CA ALA A 301 26.16 7.44 -7.25
C ALA A 301 26.58 6.02 -7.68
N ALA A 302 26.69 5.09 -6.73
CA ALA A 302 26.98 3.68 -7.03
C ALA A 302 25.85 3.03 -7.82
N VAL A 303 24.59 3.16 -7.39
CA VAL A 303 23.44 2.59 -8.10
C VAL A 303 23.27 3.19 -9.50
N LYS A 304 23.47 4.50 -9.65
CA LYS A 304 23.45 5.16 -10.98
C LYS A 304 24.51 4.58 -11.92
N ARG A 305 25.70 4.26 -11.39
CA ARG A 305 26.77 3.63 -12.17
C ARG A 305 26.38 2.22 -12.62
N ASP A 306 25.78 1.43 -11.74
CA ASP A 306 25.30 0.08 -12.08
C ASP A 306 24.21 0.14 -13.15
N ALA A 307 23.25 1.06 -13.01
CA ALA A 307 22.15 1.25 -13.96
C ALA A 307 22.63 1.67 -15.37
N ARG A 308 23.83 2.29 -15.48
CA ARG A 308 24.46 2.60 -16.77
C ARG A 308 24.90 1.34 -17.52
N GLY A 309 25.33 0.30 -16.81
CA GLY A 309 25.84 -0.95 -17.39
C GLY A 309 24.80 -1.78 -18.14
N GLY A 310 23.52 -1.36 -18.16
CA GLY A 310 22.44 -2.02 -18.89
C GLY A 310 21.88 -3.27 -18.20
N ALA A 311 22.42 -3.66 -17.04
CA ALA A 311 21.85 -4.72 -16.22
C ALA A 311 20.59 -4.16 -15.54
N GLY A 312 19.40 -4.61 -16.00
CA GLY A 312 18.13 -4.38 -15.29
C GLY A 312 18.12 -4.98 -13.87
N ASP A 313 19.10 -5.82 -13.56
CA ASP A 313 19.31 -6.51 -12.29
C ASP A 313 20.47 -5.92 -11.47
N SER A 314 20.44 -4.61 -11.17
CA SER A 314 21.40 -4.07 -10.19
C SER A 314 21.12 -4.68 -8.81
N ALA A 315 22.01 -5.57 -8.38
CA ALA A 315 21.97 -6.17 -7.05
C ALA A 315 21.95 -5.10 -5.95
N LEU A 316 22.68 -4.00 -6.14
CA LEU A 316 22.68 -2.88 -5.21
C LEU A 316 21.33 -2.15 -5.17
N LEU A 317 20.68 -1.92 -6.31
CA LEU A 317 19.33 -1.33 -6.34
C LEU A 317 18.33 -2.24 -5.60
N GLN A 318 18.36 -3.54 -5.87
CA GLN A 318 17.50 -4.51 -5.19
C GLN A 318 17.76 -4.54 -3.68
N ALA A 319 19.03 -4.45 -3.26
CA ALA A 319 19.41 -4.31 -1.86
C ALA A 319 18.85 -3.02 -1.23
N CYS A 320 18.87 -1.90 -1.97
CA CYS A 320 18.26 -0.64 -1.52
C CYS A 320 16.74 -0.75 -1.38
N ILE A 321 16.05 -1.45 -2.29
CA ILE A 321 14.61 -1.70 -2.22
C ILE A 321 14.28 -2.57 -1.01
N LYS A 322 14.97 -3.71 -0.83
CA LYS A 322 14.80 -4.60 0.33
C LYS A 322 15.06 -3.87 1.64
N GLU A 323 16.14 -3.09 1.74
CA GLU A 323 16.49 -2.35 2.96
C GLU A 323 15.52 -1.22 3.27
N THR A 324 15.11 -0.44 2.26
CA THR A 324 14.09 0.60 2.44
C THR A 324 12.79 -0.03 2.91
N THR A 325 12.38 -1.13 2.30
CA THR A 325 11.15 -1.81 2.68
C THR A 325 11.25 -2.35 4.10
N ARG A 326 12.37 -2.95 4.51
CA ARG A 326 12.64 -3.32 5.91
C ARG A 326 12.52 -2.10 6.83
N TYR A 327 13.21 -1.02 6.51
CA TYR A 327 13.30 0.18 7.34
C TYR A 327 11.96 0.87 7.55
N TYR A 328 11.18 1.05 6.47
CA TYR A 328 9.89 1.75 6.50
C TYR A 328 8.68 0.82 6.79
N ASN A 329 8.71 -0.48 6.45
CA ASN A 329 7.68 -1.43 6.93
C ASN A 329 7.85 -1.77 8.42
N ALA A 330 9.08 -1.73 8.96
CA ALA A 330 9.27 -1.73 10.41
C ALA A 330 8.52 -0.55 11.07
N MET A 331 8.37 0.58 10.36
CA MET A 331 7.54 1.70 10.81
C MET A 331 6.04 1.46 10.66
N LYS A 332 5.59 0.63 9.70
CA LYS A 332 4.18 0.15 9.60
C LYS A 332 3.77 -0.73 10.80
N ARG A 333 4.70 -1.48 11.39
CA ARG A 333 4.46 -2.26 12.63
C ARG A 333 4.19 -1.37 13.87
N PHE A 334 4.38 -0.06 13.78
CA PHE A 334 3.94 0.88 14.81
C PHE A 334 2.42 1.13 14.79
N ARG A 335 1.72 0.87 13.68
CA ARG A 335 0.24 0.91 13.60
C ARG A 335 -0.42 -0.20 14.46
N ALA A 336 0.35 -1.25 14.76
CA ALA A 336 0.01 -2.33 15.68
C ALA A 336 1.06 -2.43 16.81
N ALA A 337 1.28 -1.32 17.54
CA ALA A 337 1.69 -1.29 18.94
C ALA A 337 2.86 -2.20 19.45
N ALA A 338 3.82 -2.57 18.61
CA ALA A 338 4.97 -3.41 19.03
C ALA A 338 6.24 -2.60 19.38
N ALA A 339 6.12 -1.30 19.66
CA ALA A 339 7.28 -0.39 19.78
C ALA A 339 8.30 -0.77 20.88
N ALA A 340 7.87 -1.49 21.94
CA ALA A 340 8.75 -1.88 23.04
C ALA A 340 9.38 -3.28 22.88
N SER A 341 8.76 -4.19 22.12
CA SER A 341 9.29 -5.54 21.87
C SER A 341 10.09 -5.66 20.58
N LEU A 342 9.90 -4.76 19.60
CA LEU A 342 10.71 -4.71 18.38
C LEU A 342 12.19 -4.40 18.66
N LYS A 343 12.49 -3.59 19.69
CA LYS A 343 13.88 -3.29 20.10
C LYS A 343 14.68 -4.55 20.48
N TYR A 344 14.01 -5.61 20.95
CA TYR A 344 14.66 -6.81 21.46
C TYR A 344 14.79 -7.90 20.37
N GLU A 345 13.80 -8.06 19.48
CA GLU A 345 13.81 -9.07 18.40
C GLU A 345 14.59 -8.61 17.14
N ASP A 346 14.51 -7.33 16.75
CA ASP A 346 15.17 -6.85 15.52
C ASP A 346 16.68 -6.62 15.69
N ALA A 347 17.18 -6.38 16.91
CA ALA A 347 18.62 -6.19 17.13
C ALA A 347 19.41 -7.51 17.02
N GLU A 348 18.82 -8.65 17.40
CA GLU A 348 19.43 -9.99 17.24
C GLU A 348 19.40 -10.45 15.77
N SER A 349 18.33 -10.15 15.03
CA SER A 349 18.20 -10.53 13.61
C SER A 349 18.86 -9.54 12.65
N TYR A 350 18.91 -8.26 13.00
CA TYR A 350 19.47 -7.16 12.22
C TYR A 350 20.33 -6.23 13.11
N PRO A 351 21.66 -6.46 13.18
CA PRO A 351 22.56 -5.56 13.90
C PRO A 351 22.41 -4.11 13.42
N ASN A 352 22.33 -3.09 14.29
CA ASN A 352 22.05 -1.69 13.89
C ASN A 352 20.72 -1.53 13.13
N PHE A 353 19.64 -2.16 13.61
CA PHE A 353 18.34 -2.20 12.93
C PHE A 353 17.76 -0.81 12.55
N ASP A 354 18.12 0.22 13.31
CA ASP A 354 17.71 1.63 13.17
C ASP A 354 18.52 2.40 12.12
N THR A 355 19.48 1.74 11.48
CA THR A 355 20.30 2.29 10.41
C THR A 355 19.92 1.67 9.07
N TRP A 356 19.64 2.52 8.07
CA TRP A 356 19.42 2.11 6.69
C TRP A 356 20.77 1.72 6.06
N MET A 357 20.97 0.43 5.80
CA MET A 357 22.23 -0.12 5.27
C MET A 357 21.96 -1.20 4.22
N PRO A 358 21.94 -0.86 2.92
CA PRO A 358 21.69 -1.82 1.84
C PRO A 358 22.67 -2.98 1.80
N GLY A 359 23.91 -2.78 2.25
CA GLY A 359 24.96 -3.81 2.30
C GLY A 359 24.59 -5.07 3.10
N ARG A 360 23.54 -5.04 3.94
CA ARG A 360 23.00 -6.24 4.62
C ARG A 360 22.54 -7.33 3.67
N TRP A 361 22.09 -6.92 2.49
CA TRP A 361 21.50 -7.79 1.48
C TRP A 361 22.53 -8.21 0.42
N LEU A 362 23.80 -7.87 0.61
CA LEU A 362 24.88 -8.16 -0.33
C LEU A 362 25.94 -9.04 0.34
N ASN A 363 26.48 -10.00 -0.40
CA ASN A 363 27.67 -10.74 0.02
C ASN A 363 28.95 -10.00 -0.37
N ALA A 364 30.11 -10.58 -0.06
CA ALA A 364 31.42 -10.00 -0.40
C ALA A 364 31.63 -9.80 -1.92
N GLU A 365 30.91 -10.57 -2.75
CA GLU A 365 30.93 -10.48 -4.21
C GLU A 365 29.84 -9.54 -4.78
N ASN A 366 29.19 -8.73 -3.94
CA ASN A 366 28.08 -7.83 -4.32
C ASN A 366 26.87 -8.53 -4.96
N LYS A 367 26.65 -9.81 -4.66
CA LYS A 367 25.44 -10.55 -5.05
C LYS A 367 24.40 -10.47 -3.94
N LEU A 368 23.13 -10.46 -4.34
CA LEU A 368 22.01 -10.49 -3.39
C LEU A 368 22.05 -11.76 -2.54
N VAL A 369 21.81 -11.58 -1.24
CA VAL A 369 21.66 -12.68 -0.29
C VAL A 369 20.23 -12.66 0.24
N ASP A 370 19.56 -13.80 0.16
CA ASP A 370 18.34 -14.00 0.92
C ASP A 370 18.73 -14.39 2.35
N LEU A 371 18.52 -13.46 3.28
CA LEU A 371 18.72 -13.73 4.71
C LEU A 371 17.82 -14.89 5.20
N GLY A 372 16.76 -15.23 4.44
CA GLY A 372 15.90 -16.40 4.58
C GLY A 372 16.63 -17.74 4.77
N ASP A 373 17.79 -17.91 4.13
CA ASP A 373 18.48 -19.20 4.00
C ASP A 373 19.51 -19.49 5.10
N ARG A 374 19.71 -18.57 6.07
CA ARG A 374 20.57 -18.81 7.24
C ARG A 374 19.84 -19.62 8.32
N GLY A 375 19.40 -20.84 8.00
CA GLY A 375 19.15 -21.94 8.97
C GLY A 375 18.11 -21.75 10.08
N LYS A 376 17.48 -20.58 10.20
CA LYS A 376 16.29 -20.27 11.00
C LYS A 376 15.63 -19.11 10.28
N GLU A 377 14.48 -19.32 9.64
CA GLU A 377 13.76 -18.28 8.90
C GLU A 377 13.78 -16.94 9.65
N PRO A 378 14.60 -15.95 9.25
CA PRO A 378 14.44 -14.61 9.75
C PRO A 378 13.23 -14.05 9.01
N GLN A 379 12.15 -13.90 9.78
CA GLN A 379 10.82 -13.42 9.41
C GLN A 379 10.83 -11.96 8.93
N CYS A 380 11.65 -11.61 7.95
CA CYS A 380 11.40 -10.45 7.10
C CYS A 380 10.66 -10.93 5.86
N ALA A 381 9.47 -11.46 6.08
CA ALA A 381 8.49 -11.52 5.03
C ALA A 381 8.06 -10.08 4.74
N VAL A 382 8.70 -9.52 3.73
CA VAL A 382 8.54 -8.16 3.23
C VAL A 382 7.08 -7.90 2.81
N LEU A 383 6.36 -8.98 2.46
CA LEU A 383 4.93 -9.04 2.19
C LEU A 383 4.36 -10.35 2.76
N ASP A 384 4.22 -10.40 4.09
CA ASP A 384 3.54 -11.46 4.88
C ASP A 384 4.11 -12.90 4.78
N GLY A 385 4.55 -13.44 5.92
CA GLY A 385 5.24 -14.73 6.04
C GLY A 385 4.28 -15.87 6.39
N GLY A 386 4.64 -17.09 5.98
CA GLY A 386 3.75 -18.27 6.02
C GLY A 386 2.83 -18.32 4.80
N GLY A 387 1.74 -19.09 4.83
CA GLY A 387 0.75 -19.22 3.72
C GLY A 387 -0.03 -17.94 3.34
N ARG A 388 0.60 -16.76 3.47
CA ARG A 388 0.06 -15.40 3.50
C ARG A 388 0.73 -14.47 2.49
N ARG A 389 1.27 -14.97 1.38
CA ARG A 389 1.98 -14.13 0.38
C ARG A 389 1.04 -13.13 -0.30
N CYS A 390 1.49 -11.88 -0.49
CA CYS A 390 0.75 -10.85 -1.23
C CYS A 390 0.54 -11.29 -2.71
N PRO A 391 -0.71 -11.33 -3.22
CA PRO A 391 -0.97 -11.76 -4.61
C PRO A 391 -0.33 -10.86 -5.68
N GLY A 392 -0.09 -9.59 -5.36
CA GLY A 392 0.48 -8.60 -6.28
C GLY A 392 1.98 -8.37 -6.09
N GLU A 393 2.67 -9.19 -5.30
CA GLU A 393 4.10 -9.02 -4.98
C GLU A 393 4.98 -8.92 -6.23
N GLU A 394 4.77 -9.81 -7.20
CA GLU A 394 5.56 -9.87 -8.43
C GLU A 394 5.35 -8.63 -9.30
N MET A 395 4.09 -8.20 -9.47
CA MET A 395 3.76 -6.98 -10.20
C MET A 395 4.39 -5.76 -9.53
N ALA A 396 4.25 -5.64 -8.20
CA ALA A 396 4.83 -4.54 -7.44
C ALA A 396 6.36 -4.51 -7.58
N ALA A 397 7.02 -5.67 -7.51
CA ALA A 397 8.47 -5.77 -7.69
C ALA A 397 8.93 -5.26 -9.07
N ILE A 398 8.23 -5.63 -10.14
CA ILE A 398 8.50 -5.13 -11.49
C ILE A 398 8.31 -3.61 -11.56
N VAL A 399 7.16 -3.10 -11.09
CA VAL A 399 6.85 -1.67 -11.15
C VAL A 399 7.87 -0.84 -10.35
N VAL A 400 8.18 -1.25 -9.12
CA VAL A 400 9.18 -0.56 -8.27
C VAL A 400 10.55 -0.57 -8.94
N THR A 401 11.02 -1.74 -9.34
CA THR A 401 12.36 -1.91 -9.93
C THR A 401 12.49 -1.09 -11.19
N GLN A 402 11.54 -1.21 -12.11
CA GLN A 402 11.65 -0.59 -13.42
C GLN A 402 11.48 0.94 -13.35
N THR A 403 10.61 1.43 -12.47
CA THR A 403 10.49 2.88 -12.19
C THR A 403 11.80 3.44 -11.68
N LEU A 404 12.40 2.81 -10.65
CA LEU A 404 13.65 3.27 -10.05
C LEU A 404 14.83 3.16 -11.03
N THR A 405 14.95 2.05 -11.76
CA THR A 405 15.97 1.89 -12.81
C THR A 405 15.87 3.00 -13.84
N THR A 406 14.65 3.30 -14.32
CA THR A 406 14.41 4.35 -15.32
C THR A 406 14.76 5.73 -14.76
N PHE A 407 14.31 6.07 -13.54
CA PHE A 407 14.68 7.31 -12.88
C PHE A 407 16.19 7.48 -12.73
N LEU A 408 16.88 6.47 -12.18
CA LEU A 408 18.30 6.56 -11.86
C LEU A 408 19.17 6.59 -13.12
N ARG A 409 18.77 5.87 -14.17
CA ARG A 409 19.49 5.83 -15.45
C ARG A 409 19.31 7.10 -16.27
N CYS A 410 18.11 7.66 -16.32
CA CYS A 410 17.75 8.69 -17.29
C CYS A 410 17.58 10.10 -16.69
N TYR A 411 17.43 10.22 -15.37
CA TYR A 411 17.12 11.48 -14.70
C TYR A 411 17.99 11.74 -13.49
N ASP A 412 18.23 13.02 -13.19
CA ASP A 412 18.79 13.49 -11.94
C ASP A 412 17.69 14.08 -11.07
N ILE A 413 17.55 13.52 -9.87
CA ILE A 413 16.62 13.95 -8.83
C ILE A 413 17.44 14.62 -7.74
N GLY A 414 16.99 15.78 -7.28
CA GLY A 414 17.58 16.50 -6.15
C GLY A 414 16.52 17.11 -5.25
N TRP A 415 16.88 17.43 -4.02
CA TRP A 415 16.02 18.21 -3.13
C TRP A 415 15.82 19.62 -3.68
N VAL A 416 14.61 20.16 -3.58
CA VAL A 416 14.36 21.59 -3.86
C VAL A 416 14.98 22.46 -2.77
N THR A 417 14.82 22.04 -1.51
CA THR A 417 15.40 22.71 -0.35
C THR A 417 16.57 21.87 0.17
N PRO A 418 17.81 22.40 0.26
CA PRO A 418 18.98 21.61 0.64
C PRO A 418 18.95 21.11 2.09
N ASP A 419 18.27 21.83 3.00
CA ASP A 419 18.20 21.49 4.42
C ASP A 419 17.05 20.51 4.74
N GLN A 420 17.13 19.30 4.17
CA GLN A 420 16.21 18.21 4.55
C GLN A 420 16.80 17.36 5.69
N PRO A 421 16.02 17.05 6.74
CA PRO A 421 16.53 16.24 7.84
C PRO A 421 16.93 14.84 7.37
N ARG A 422 18.07 14.34 7.88
CA ARG A 422 18.61 13.01 7.54
C ARG A 422 17.72 11.86 8.02
N THR A 423 16.90 12.10 9.02
CA THR A 423 15.91 11.16 9.54
C THR A 423 14.53 11.79 9.46
N VAL A 424 13.51 10.95 9.24
CA VAL A 424 12.12 11.39 9.36
C VAL A 424 11.71 11.22 10.81
N ARG A 425 11.13 12.25 11.42
CA ARG A 425 10.47 12.06 12.71
C ARG A 425 9.18 11.27 12.46
N PHE A 426 8.94 10.25 13.28
CA PHE A 426 7.72 9.46 13.19
C PHE A 426 6.44 10.30 13.27
N ASP A 427 6.48 11.45 13.95
CA ASP A 427 5.35 12.39 14.06
C ASP A 427 4.99 13.06 12.71
N ASP A 428 5.95 13.13 11.77
CA ASP A 428 5.78 13.72 10.45
C ASP A 428 5.18 12.72 9.43
N LEU A 429 4.99 11.46 9.84
CA LEU A 429 4.36 10.45 9.02
C LEU A 429 2.84 10.64 9.00
N ASP A 430 2.28 10.57 7.80
CA ASP A 430 0.85 10.59 7.56
C ASP A 430 0.30 9.17 7.75
N PHE A 431 -0.40 8.99 8.88
CA PHE A 431 -1.10 7.77 9.24
C PHE A 431 -2.59 7.83 8.91
N ASP A 432 -3.06 8.91 8.27
CA ASP A 432 -4.46 9.08 7.92
C ASP A 432 -4.79 8.31 6.62
N ARG A 433 -3.77 7.95 5.83
CA ARG A 433 -3.89 7.08 4.64
C ARG A 433 -3.90 5.59 4.98
N LEU A 434 -4.58 4.78 4.18
CA LEU A 434 -4.55 3.32 4.28
C LEU A 434 -3.18 2.82 3.78
N GLY A 435 -2.66 1.73 4.35
CA GLY A 435 -1.38 1.17 3.89
C GLY A 435 -0.12 1.75 4.54
N SER A 436 0.93 1.97 3.73
CA SER A 436 2.27 2.41 4.19
C SER A 436 2.29 3.91 4.49
N PRO A 437 3.04 4.37 5.50
CA PRO A 437 3.00 5.78 5.91
C PRO A 437 3.66 6.68 4.85
N TRP A 438 2.98 7.78 4.54
CA TRP A 438 3.50 8.87 3.70
C TRP A 438 4.10 9.97 4.60
N LEU A 439 4.66 11.03 4.03
CA LEU A 439 5.06 12.23 4.78
C LEU A 439 3.98 13.30 4.71
N ARG A 440 3.56 13.85 5.86
CA ARG A 440 2.48 14.86 5.97
C ARG A 440 2.75 16.14 5.18
N SER A 441 4.00 16.55 5.04
CA SER A 441 4.38 17.84 4.42
C SER A 441 4.82 17.75 2.96
N GLY A 442 4.74 16.56 2.33
CA GLY A 442 5.04 16.37 0.91
C GLY A 442 6.47 16.79 0.54
N LEU A 443 7.42 15.85 0.53
CA LEU A 443 8.79 16.15 0.12
C LEU A 443 8.84 16.61 -1.34
N ARG A 444 9.40 17.80 -1.57
CA ARG A 444 9.55 18.36 -2.92
C ARG A 444 10.91 18.05 -3.51
N VAL A 445 10.90 17.56 -4.73
CA VAL A 445 12.10 17.25 -5.52
C VAL A 445 12.10 18.04 -6.81
N LYS A 446 13.29 18.31 -7.32
CA LYS A 446 13.53 18.84 -8.65
C LYS A 446 14.11 17.73 -9.52
N ILE A 447 13.63 17.64 -10.75
CA ILE A 447 14.00 16.58 -11.68
C ILE A 447 14.54 17.22 -12.95
N SER A 448 15.63 16.66 -13.46
CA SER A 448 16.28 17.10 -14.70
C SER A 448 16.70 15.88 -15.52
N ARG A 449 16.77 16.02 -16.84
CA ARG A 449 17.33 14.96 -17.69
C ARG A 449 18.80 14.77 -17.34
N ARG A 450 19.20 13.52 -17.11
CA ARG A 450 20.61 13.18 -16.90
C ARG A 450 21.34 13.26 -18.23
N VAL A 451 22.46 14.00 -18.25
CA VAL A 451 23.44 13.96 -19.33
C VAL A 451 24.67 13.25 -18.80
N TRP A 452 25.06 12.13 -19.43
CA TRP A 452 26.30 11.44 -19.07
C TRP A 452 27.48 12.25 -19.64
N PRO A 453 28.44 12.70 -18.82
CA PRO A 453 29.53 13.59 -19.25
C PRO A 453 30.34 13.10 -20.46
N GLU A 454 30.42 11.79 -20.67
CA GLU A 454 31.20 11.16 -21.74
C GLU A 454 30.52 11.17 -23.12
N LEU A 455 29.25 11.59 -23.23
CA LEU A 455 28.56 11.81 -24.52
C LEU A 455 28.93 13.17 -25.17
N MET A 456 29.67 14.03 -24.46
CA MET A 456 30.15 15.33 -24.95
C MET A 456 31.60 15.26 -25.48
N GLY A 457 32.28 14.10 -25.37
CA GLY A 457 33.69 13.92 -25.73
C GLY A 457 33.93 13.29 -27.11
N GLY A 458 32.89 13.17 -27.94
CA GLY A 458 32.96 12.64 -29.30
C GLY A 458 32.65 13.71 -30.34
N CYS A 459 33.54 14.71 -30.46
CA CYS A 459 33.69 15.56 -31.64
C CYS A 459 35.19 15.73 -31.90
#